data_AF-A0A359CNG6-F1
#
_entry.id   AF-A0A359CNG6-F1
#
_cell.length_a   1.000
_cell.length_b   1.000
_cell.length_c   1.000
_cell.angle_alpha   90.00
_cell.angle_beta   90.00
_cell.angle_gamma   90.00
#
_symmetry.space_group_name_H-M   'P 1'
#
loop_
_entity.id
_entity.type
_entity.pdbx_description
1 polymer ?
#
loop_
_entity_poly.entity_id
_entity_poly.type
_entity_poly.pdbx_seq_one_letter_code
_entity_poly.pdbx_strand_id
1 'polypeptide(L)'
;MVKRILDCTAKDFMSMTKDEILESIAAAEGRTIVSELICGAPSLYSGVSNAEIACAFGSDILLLNMFDVNNPYFIGIERSKNVISEIKRLTGRLVGINLEPVDAEAETFGEIKKMQSGRLATAENAEKAYKMGANFIVLTGN
;
A
#
# COMPACT_ATOMS: atom_id res chain seq x y z
N MET A 1 2.08 27.12 -3.34
CA MET A 1 1.28 26.24 -4.22
C MET A 1 1.89 24.87 -4.11
N VAL A 2 1.13 23.89 -3.64
CA VAL A 2 1.62 22.51 -3.53
C VAL A 2 1.80 21.93 -4.93
N LYS A 3 2.87 21.16 -5.15
CA LYS A 3 3.08 20.46 -6.42
C LYS A 3 1.95 19.47 -6.66
N ARG A 4 1.55 19.25 -7.92
CA ARG A 4 0.66 18.14 -8.25
C ARG A 4 1.38 16.84 -7.93
N ILE A 5 0.67 15.80 -7.50
CA ILE A 5 1.28 14.50 -7.17
C ILE A 5 2.11 13.94 -8.35
N LEU A 6 1.67 14.21 -9.58
CA LEU A 6 2.34 13.83 -10.83
C LEU A 6 3.73 14.47 -11.01
N ASP A 7 3.94 15.65 -10.42
CA ASP A 7 5.20 16.40 -10.50
C ASP A 7 6.08 16.17 -9.25
N CYS A 8 5.64 15.32 -8.31
CA CYS A 8 6.35 15.05 -7.07
C CYS A 8 7.47 14.03 -7.26
N THR A 9 8.61 14.33 -6.66
CA THR A 9 9.75 13.43 -6.52
C THR A 9 9.67 12.66 -5.20
N ALA A 10 10.48 11.60 -5.06
CA ALA A 10 10.62 10.87 -3.81
C ALA A 10 10.95 11.79 -2.62
N LYS A 11 11.79 12.81 -2.85
CA LYS A 11 12.17 13.78 -1.82
C LYS A 11 10.99 14.65 -1.39
N ASP A 12 10.13 15.05 -2.32
CA ASP A 12 8.93 15.83 -2.00
C ASP A 12 8.04 15.05 -1.02
N PHE A 13 7.75 13.77 -1.32
CA PHE A 13 6.92 12.92 -0.46
C PHE A 13 7.50 12.63 0.93
N MET A 14 8.82 12.68 1.10
CA MET A 14 9.46 12.52 2.41
C MET A 14 9.24 13.74 3.32
N SER A 15 9.02 14.92 2.73
CA SER A 15 8.81 16.18 3.47
C SER A 15 7.35 16.61 3.58
N MET A 16 6.47 16.09 2.73
CA MET A 16 5.07 16.50 2.70
C MET A 16 4.30 16.03 3.94
N THR A 17 3.51 16.94 4.48
CA THR A 17 2.47 16.67 5.47
C THR A 17 1.26 15.99 4.85
N LYS A 18 0.34 15.50 5.70
CA LYS A 18 -0.94 14.93 5.27
C LYS A 18 -1.71 15.90 4.37
N ASP A 19 -1.82 17.17 4.78
CA ASP A 19 -2.64 18.15 4.07
C ASP A 19 -2.02 18.50 2.71
N GLU A 20 -0.69 18.58 2.62
CA GLU A 20 0.02 18.77 1.35
C GLU A 20 -0.13 17.55 0.43
N ILE A 21 -0.10 16.33 0.96
CA ILE A 21 -0.38 15.13 0.15
C ILE A 21 -1.79 15.22 -0.45
N LEU A 22 -2.81 15.56 0.35
CA LEU A 22 -4.19 15.67 -0.11
C LEU A 22 -4.36 16.79 -1.15
N GLU A 23 -3.75 17.96 -0.91
CA GLU A 23 -3.75 19.07 -1.87
C GLU A 23 -3.06 18.68 -3.18
N SER A 24 -1.94 17.95 -3.11
CA SER A 24 -1.19 17.48 -4.30
C SER A 24 -2.02 16.53 -5.18
N ILE A 25 -2.84 15.68 -4.56
CA ILE A 25 -3.75 14.75 -5.23
C ILE A 25 -4.90 15.53 -5.87
N ALA A 26 -5.52 16.46 -5.14
CA ALA A 26 -6.59 17.30 -5.67
C ALA A 26 -6.12 18.14 -6.87
N ALA A 27 -4.91 18.70 -6.79
CA ALA A 27 -4.29 19.48 -7.87
C ALA A 27 -3.98 18.63 -9.13
N ALA A 28 -4.00 17.30 -9.03
CA ALA A 28 -3.86 16.43 -10.19
C ALA A 28 -5.16 16.32 -11.03
N GLU A 29 -6.29 16.83 -10.54
CA GLU A 29 -7.57 16.90 -11.26
C GLU A 29 -8.04 15.52 -11.78
N GLY A 30 -7.92 14.49 -10.93
CA GLY A 30 -8.39 13.13 -11.25
C GLY A 30 -7.46 12.30 -12.14
N ARG A 31 -6.24 12.79 -12.44
CA ARG A 31 -5.24 12.04 -13.21
C ARG A 31 -4.36 11.10 -12.36
N THR A 32 -4.49 11.14 -11.04
CA THR A 32 -3.73 10.29 -10.12
C THR A 32 -4.07 8.82 -10.32
N ILE A 33 -3.07 7.97 -10.55
CA ILE A 33 -3.22 6.53 -10.69
C ILE A 33 -2.80 5.82 -9.40
N VAL A 34 -3.71 5.00 -8.87
CA VAL A 34 -3.41 4.07 -7.77
C VAL A 34 -3.38 2.65 -8.35
N SER A 35 -2.25 1.96 -8.18
CA SER A 35 -2.16 0.54 -8.53
C SER A 35 -2.26 -0.33 -7.28
N GLU A 36 -3.23 -1.23 -7.29
CA GLU A 36 -3.32 -2.28 -6.28
C GLU A 36 -2.43 -3.46 -6.66
N LEU A 37 -1.62 -3.92 -5.70
CA LEU A 37 -0.65 -5.00 -5.89
C LEU A 37 -0.87 -6.08 -4.84
N ILE A 38 -1.03 -7.33 -5.28
CA ILE A 38 -1.06 -8.50 -4.39
C ILE A 38 0.36 -8.80 -3.95
N CYS A 39 0.64 -8.71 -2.65
CA CYS A 39 2.00 -8.85 -2.10
C CYS A 39 2.64 -10.22 -2.39
N GLY A 40 1.83 -11.27 -2.51
CA GLY A 40 2.26 -12.64 -2.83
C GLY A 40 2.25 -12.99 -4.32
N ALA A 41 1.94 -12.05 -5.22
CA ALA A 41 1.97 -12.33 -6.66
C ALA A 41 3.41 -12.48 -7.16
N PRO A 42 3.71 -13.44 -8.07
CA PRO A 42 5.02 -13.56 -8.68
C PRO A 42 5.46 -12.26 -9.37
N SER A 43 6.76 -11.95 -9.31
CA SER A 43 7.32 -10.83 -10.07
C SER A 43 7.13 -11.04 -11.57
N LEU A 44 6.66 -10.02 -12.28
CA LEU A 44 6.51 -10.05 -13.74
C LEU A 44 7.86 -10.07 -14.46
N TYR A 45 8.92 -9.57 -13.82
CA TYR A 45 10.28 -9.56 -14.35
C TYR A 45 11.29 -9.96 -13.27
N SER A 46 12.30 -10.75 -13.64
CA SER A 46 13.30 -11.25 -12.69
C SER A 46 14.14 -10.12 -12.10
N GLY A 47 14.30 -10.11 -10.79
CA GLY A 47 15.13 -9.13 -10.07
C GLY A 47 14.47 -7.76 -9.88
N VAL A 48 13.21 -7.58 -10.27
CA VAL A 48 12.45 -6.34 -10.06
C VAL A 48 11.13 -6.66 -9.35
N SER A 49 10.76 -5.87 -8.35
CA SER A 49 9.50 -6.04 -7.64
C SER A 49 8.32 -5.54 -8.49
N ASN A 50 7.13 -6.13 -8.31
CA ASN A 50 5.93 -5.62 -8.97
C ASN A 50 5.59 -4.17 -8.57
N ALA A 51 6.10 -3.70 -7.42
CA ALA A 51 5.99 -2.30 -7.00
C ALA A 51 6.78 -1.37 -7.93
N GLU A 52 8.04 -1.70 -8.22
CA GLU A 52 8.88 -0.94 -9.17
C GLU A 52 8.30 -0.98 -10.58
N ILE A 53 7.79 -2.14 -11.02
CA ILE A 53 7.14 -2.28 -12.33
C ILE A 53 5.90 -1.38 -12.41
N ALA A 54 5.00 -1.41 -11.41
CA ALA A 54 3.82 -0.55 -11.42
C ALA A 54 4.18 0.95 -11.52
N CYS A 55 5.21 1.39 -10.78
CA CYS A 55 5.67 2.77 -10.85
C CYS A 55 6.32 3.13 -12.19
N ALA A 56 7.07 2.22 -12.81
CA ALA A 56 7.62 2.41 -14.15
C ALA A 56 6.52 2.57 -15.23
N PHE A 57 5.33 2.01 -14.98
CA PHE A 57 4.17 2.09 -15.87
C PHE A 57 3.13 3.15 -15.43
N GLY A 58 3.53 4.11 -14.59
CA GLY A 58 2.73 5.32 -14.32
C GLY A 58 1.93 5.30 -13.02
N SER A 59 2.17 4.37 -12.10
CA SER A 59 1.54 4.42 -10.78
C SER A 59 2.10 5.57 -9.92
N ASP A 60 1.21 6.46 -9.47
CA ASP A 60 1.54 7.54 -8.55
C ASP A 60 1.47 7.11 -7.08
N ILE A 61 0.53 6.21 -6.78
CA ILE A 61 0.29 5.64 -5.45
C ILE A 61 0.24 4.12 -5.56
N LEU A 62 0.81 3.43 -4.58
CA LEU A 62 0.73 1.97 -4.47
C LEU A 62 -0.22 1.57 -3.35
N LEU A 63 -1.08 0.59 -3.60
CA LEU A 63 -1.92 -0.04 -2.59
C LEU A 63 -1.52 -1.51 -2.45
N LEU A 64 -1.12 -1.91 -1.24
CA LEU A 64 -0.71 -3.29 -0.95
C LEU A 64 -1.93 -4.10 -0.52
N ASN A 65 -2.32 -5.07 -1.36
CA ASN A 65 -3.38 -6.01 -1.09
C ASN A 65 -2.82 -7.35 -0.58
N MET A 66 -3.59 -8.02 0.27
CA MET A 66 -3.20 -9.23 1.01
C MET A 66 -1.94 -9.06 1.89
N PHE A 67 -1.64 -7.83 2.32
CA PHE A 67 -0.52 -7.55 3.21
C PHE A 67 -0.86 -7.93 4.65
N ASP A 68 -0.08 -8.82 5.24
CA ASP A 68 -0.23 -9.26 6.64
C ASP A 68 0.70 -8.43 7.54
N VAL A 69 0.17 -7.50 8.33
CA VAL A 69 1.00 -6.64 9.20
C VAL A 69 1.70 -7.41 10.33
N ASN A 70 1.24 -8.62 10.65
CA ASN A 70 1.89 -9.48 11.66
C ASN A 70 3.02 -10.31 11.07
N ASN A 71 3.01 -10.54 9.75
CA ASN A 71 4.05 -11.27 9.03
C ASN A 71 4.31 -10.61 7.66
N PRO A 72 4.93 -9.42 7.65
CA PRO A 72 5.00 -8.60 6.45
C PRO A 72 5.96 -9.19 5.43
N TYR A 73 5.49 -9.29 4.19
CA TYR A 73 6.31 -9.69 3.06
C TYR A 73 5.76 -9.10 1.76
N PHE A 74 6.62 -8.98 0.77
CA PHE A 74 6.27 -8.64 -0.61
C PHE A 74 7.25 -9.35 -1.54
N ILE A 75 6.76 -10.08 -2.56
CA ILE A 75 7.65 -10.80 -3.48
C ILE A 75 8.56 -9.81 -4.22
N GLY A 76 9.87 -10.10 -4.20
CA GLY A 76 10.90 -9.21 -4.74
C GLY A 76 11.49 -8.24 -3.70
N ILE A 77 11.01 -8.25 -2.46
CA ILE A 77 11.57 -7.47 -1.34
C ILE A 77 12.06 -8.40 -0.24
N GLU A 78 13.26 -8.14 0.27
CA GLU A 78 13.88 -8.95 1.33
C GLU A 78 13.14 -8.82 2.66
N ARG A 79 12.87 -9.95 3.33
CA ARG A 79 12.11 -10.00 4.59
C ARG A 79 12.83 -9.40 5.80
N SER A 80 14.15 -9.23 5.75
CA SER A 80 14.95 -8.63 6.83
C SER A 80 14.78 -7.12 6.95
N LYS A 81 14.05 -6.48 6.02
CA LYS A 81 13.80 -5.04 5.98
C LYS A 81 12.36 -4.74 6.34
N ASN A 82 12.09 -3.52 6.81
CA ASN A 82 10.73 -3.00 6.83
C ASN A 82 10.25 -2.90 5.37
N VAL A 83 9.35 -3.80 4.98
CA VAL A 83 8.86 -3.97 3.62
C VAL A 83 8.29 -2.68 3.04
N ILE A 84 7.49 -1.93 3.83
CA ILE A 84 6.89 -0.68 3.36
C ILE A 84 7.96 0.39 3.13
N SER A 85 8.90 0.52 4.06
CA SER A 85 9.99 1.48 3.93
C SER A 85 10.88 1.17 2.72
N GLU A 86 11.14 -0.11 2.45
CA GLU A 86 11.94 -0.52 1.28
C GLU A 86 11.19 -0.27 -0.03
N ILE A 87 9.88 -0.57 -0.09
CA ILE A 87 9.05 -0.21 -1.26
C ILE A 87 9.10 1.30 -1.50
N LYS A 88 8.94 2.12 -0.46
CA LYS A 88 9.02 3.59 -0.58
C LYS A 88 10.40 4.05 -1.03
N ARG A 89 11.48 3.42 -0.56
CA ARG A 89 12.85 3.72 -0.99
C ARG A 89 13.09 3.40 -2.46
N LEU A 90 12.61 2.25 -2.93
CA LEU A 90 12.79 1.78 -4.31
C LEU A 90 11.92 2.54 -5.31
N THR A 91 10.69 2.86 -4.92
CA THR A 91 9.68 3.43 -5.83
C THR A 91 9.54 4.94 -5.72
N GLY A 92 9.87 5.51 -4.57
CA GLY A 92 9.63 6.92 -4.27
C GLY A 92 8.13 7.29 -4.24
N ARG A 93 7.22 6.33 -4.02
CA ARG A 93 5.77 6.55 -4.04
C ARG A 93 5.14 6.45 -2.65
N LEU A 94 3.95 7.02 -2.53
CA LEU A 94 3.07 6.82 -1.37
C LEU A 94 2.57 5.37 -1.38
N VAL A 95 2.51 4.75 -0.21
CA VAL A 95 2.12 3.34 -0.07
C VAL A 95 0.98 3.23 0.94
N GLY A 96 -0.14 2.63 0.53
CA GLY A 96 -1.24 2.26 1.42
C GLY A 96 -1.36 0.75 1.59
N ILE A 97 -2.15 0.34 2.57
CA ILE A 97 -2.47 -1.07 2.82
C ILE A 97 -3.99 -1.26 2.77
N ASN A 98 -4.42 -2.33 2.10
CA ASN A 98 -5.79 -2.82 2.18
C ASN A 98 -5.96 -3.72 3.42
N LEU A 99 -6.91 -3.39 4.29
CA LEU A 99 -7.36 -4.24 5.40
C LEU A 99 -8.81 -4.66 5.19
N GLU A 100 -9.09 -5.90 5.54
CA GLU A 100 -10.35 -6.58 5.23
C GLU A 100 -11.26 -6.57 6.47
N PRO A 101 -12.43 -5.94 6.42
CA PRO A 101 -13.44 -6.13 7.44
C PRO A 101 -13.99 -7.55 7.30
N VAL A 102 -13.83 -8.34 8.35
CA VAL A 102 -14.47 -9.65 8.44
C VAL A 102 -15.51 -9.53 9.55
N ASP A 103 -16.76 -9.77 9.19
CA ASP A 103 -17.81 -9.95 10.17
C ASP A 103 -17.61 -11.32 10.84
N ALA A 104 -17.34 -11.30 12.15
CA ALA A 104 -17.14 -12.52 12.92
C ALA A 104 -18.44 -13.34 13.07
N GLU A 105 -19.60 -12.73 12.81
CA GLU A 105 -20.93 -13.33 12.96
C GLU A 105 -21.62 -13.65 11.62
N ALA A 106 -21.04 -13.23 10.48
CA ALA A 106 -21.63 -13.52 9.17
C ALA A 106 -21.53 -15.02 8.84
N GLU A 107 -22.68 -15.64 8.54
CA GLU A 107 -22.75 -16.97 7.94
C GLU A 107 -22.13 -16.93 6.53
N THR A 108 -20.85 -17.25 6.43
CA THR A 108 -20.17 -17.36 5.14
C THR A 108 -20.52 -18.70 4.49
N PHE A 109 -21.07 -18.66 3.27
CA PHE A 109 -21.18 -19.83 2.40
C PHE A 109 -19.80 -20.18 1.81
N GLY A 110 -19.12 -21.19 2.37
CA GLY A 110 -17.86 -21.73 1.86
C GLY A 110 -16.76 -21.85 2.92
N GLU A 111 -15.63 -22.47 2.55
CA GLU A 111 -14.45 -22.51 3.41
C GLU A 111 -13.93 -21.08 3.63
N ILE A 112 -14.23 -20.48 4.80
CA ILE A 112 -13.43 -19.37 5.30
C ILE A 112 -12.00 -19.92 5.40
N LYS A 113 -11.17 -19.68 4.38
CA LYS A 113 -9.73 -19.73 4.56
C LYS A 113 -9.45 -18.82 5.74
N LYS A 114 -9.05 -19.40 6.88
CA LYS A 114 -8.66 -18.67 8.10
C LYS A 114 -7.82 -17.47 7.67
N MET A 115 -8.45 -16.31 7.61
CA MET A 115 -7.78 -15.11 7.15
C MET A 115 -6.69 -14.81 8.17
N GLN A 116 -5.50 -14.45 7.70
CA GLN A 116 -4.41 -14.11 8.59
C GLN A 116 -4.83 -12.91 9.45
N SER A 117 -4.63 -12.99 10.76
CA SER A 117 -5.13 -11.96 11.69
C SER A 117 -4.59 -10.57 11.39
N GLY A 118 -3.40 -10.45 10.80
CA GLY A 118 -2.81 -9.17 10.41
C GLY A 118 -3.37 -8.57 9.11
N ARG A 119 -4.36 -9.21 8.49
CA ARG A 119 -5.11 -8.65 7.34
C ARG A 119 -6.44 -8.03 7.74
N LEU A 120 -6.88 -8.23 8.99
CA LEU A 120 -8.19 -7.77 9.45
C LEU A 120 -8.21 -6.25 9.63
N ALA A 121 -9.35 -5.62 9.32
CA ALA A 121 -9.63 -4.21 9.56
C ALA A 121 -9.88 -3.90 11.04
N THR A 122 -8.84 -4.04 11.87
CA THR A 122 -8.85 -3.66 13.28
C THR A 122 -8.05 -2.39 13.52
N ALA A 123 -8.38 -1.65 14.58
CA ALA A 123 -7.60 -0.47 14.99
C ALA A 123 -6.14 -0.83 15.28
N GLU A 124 -5.89 -2.00 15.89
CA GLU A 124 -4.54 -2.51 16.16
C GLU A 124 -3.73 -2.71 14.87
N ASN A 125 -4.33 -3.31 13.84
CA ASN A 125 -3.64 -3.54 12.58
C ASN A 125 -3.41 -2.24 11.80
N ALA A 126 -4.36 -1.30 11.85
CA ALA A 126 -4.18 0.03 11.28
C ALA A 126 -3.02 0.79 11.95
N GLU A 127 -2.90 0.70 13.27
CA GLU A 127 -1.80 1.31 14.02
C GLU A 127 -0.45 0.65 13.67
N LYS A 128 -0.40 -0.69 13.54
CA LYS A 128 0.80 -1.40 13.08
C LYS A 128 1.21 -0.96 11.68
N ALA A 129 0.27 -0.92 10.73
CA ALA A 129 0.52 -0.44 9.36
C ALA A 129 1.07 0.99 9.34
N TYR A 130 0.49 1.89 10.15
CA TYR A 130 0.98 3.26 10.30
C TYR A 130 2.42 3.29 10.84
N LYS A 131 2.72 2.53 11.90
CA LYS A 131 4.08 2.43 12.48
C LYS A 131 5.10 1.87 11.48
N MET A 132 4.66 1.02 10.54
CA MET A 132 5.51 0.51 9.47
C MET A 132 5.76 1.54 8.35
N GLY A 133 5.01 2.64 8.30
CA GLY A 133 5.20 3.74 7.37
C GLY A 133 4.16 3.82 6.24
N ALA A 134 3.03 3.10 6.36
CA ALA A 134 1.91 3.25 5.45
C ALA A 134 1.35 4.68 5.52
N ASN A 135 1.06 5.25 4.35
CA ASN A 135 0.51 6.59 4.21
C ASN A 135 -1.00 6.64 4.42
N PHE A 136 -1.70 5.55 4.10
CA PHE A 136 -3.16 5.44 4.23
C PHE A 136 -3.57 3.97 4.35
N ILE A 137 -4.81 3.77 4.80
CA ILE A 137 -5.45 2.46 4.89
C ILE A 137 -6.69 2.50 3.99
N VAL A 138 -6.90 1.42 3.25
CA VAL A 138 -8.16 1.14 2.54
C VAL A 138 -8.88 0.06 3.32
N LEU A 139 -10.19 0.27 3.54
CA LEU A 139 -11.07 -0.74 4.09
C LEU A 139 -11.94 -1.26 2.94
N THR A 140 -11.80 -2.53 2.60
CA THR A 140 -12.60 -3.12 1.51
C THR A 140 -14.01 -3.43 2.00
N GLY A 141 -15.02 -2.77 1.46
CA GLY A 141 -16.41 -3.17 1.67
C GLY A 141 -16.84 -4.15 0.59
N ASN A 142 -16.84 -5.45 0.90
CA ASN A 142 -17.43 -6.49 0.04
C ASN A 142 -18.89 -6.76 0.44
#